data_AF-A0A975PQF5-F1
#
_entry.id   AF-A0A975PQF5-F1
#
_cell.length_a   1.000
_cell.length_b   1.000
_cell.length_c   1.000
_cell.angle_alpha   90.00
_cell.angle_beta   90.00
_cell.angle_gamma   90.00
#
_symmetry.space_group_name_H-M   'P 1'
#
loop_
_entity.id
_entity.type
_entity.pdbx_description
1 polymer ?
#
loop_
_entity_poly.entity_id
_entity_poly.type
_entity_poly.pdbx_seq_one_letter_code
_entity_poly.pdbx_strand_id
1 'polypeptide(L)'
;MDEGERQQITLLTERALQRGQERYGAEQRQLFAEHSAKGMLGNSATITRAVALMGEVASATLDQLLTECGGVSKTSEAFDQIDKTLTVLLDAFHQRLPEAIGMGTRGTPSESITKASEDLFAKMRADIEADVKVARFGFLKSSQTERLDSSTPKPTKKNTGGKPLAKHWDAMWADIATQLWTGELVPKSQADIKRSMFDWLNTNGIEVGDTVVTGRARALWQRMQTET
;
A
#
# COMPACT_ATOMS: atom_id res chain seq x y z
N MET A 1 17.50 -21.36 0.27
CA MET A 1 17.15 -21.01 1.65
C MET A 1 17.79 -22.06 2.54
N ASP A 2 18.45 -21.67 3.62
CA ASP A 2 18.94 -22.65 4.60
C ASP A 2 17.79 -23.17 5.48
N GLU A 3 18.04 -24.22 6.27
CA GLU A 3 17.00 -24.83 7.10
C GLU A 3 16.53 -23.90 8.23
N GLY A 4 17.40 -23.04 8.75
CA GLY A 4 17.06 -22.05 9.79
C GLY A 4 16.13 -20.96 9.24
N GLU A 5 16.47 -20.40 8.08
CA GLU A 5 15.63 -19.46 7.33
C GLU A 5 14.26 -20.07 7.01
N ARG A 6 14.21 -21.34 6.59
CA ARG A 6 12.95 -22.05 6.30
C ARG A 6 12.06 -22.15 7.52
N GLN A 7 12.62 -22.55 8.66
CA GLN A 7 11.89 -22.66 9.92
C GLN A 7 11.40 -21.27 10.39
N GLN A 8 12.24 -20.26 10.28
CA GLN A 8 11.87 -18.89 10.64
C GLN A 8 10.73 -18.37 9.76
N ILE A 9 10.78 -18.58 8.44
CA ILE A 9 9.71 -18.19 7.52
C ILE A 9 8.42 -18.94 7.85
N THR A 10 8.48 -20.24 8.13
CA THR A 10 7.31 -21.01 8.56
C THR A 10 6.65 -20.38 9.78
N LEU A 11 7.41 -20.11 10.85
CA LEU A 11 6.90 -19.49 12.07
C LEU A 11 6.32 -18.09 11.85
N LEU A 12 6.97 -17.27 11.01
CA LEU A 12 6.45 -15.94 10.65
C LEU A 12 5.12 -16.06 9.90
N THR A 13 5.03 -17.00 8.95
CA THR A 13 3.80 -17.18 8.17
C THR A 13 2.63 -17.70 9.00
N GLU A 14 2.87 -18.65 9.93
CA GLU A 14 1.86 -19.15 10.86
C GLU A 14 1.36 -18.04 11.80
N ARG A 15 2.28 -17.23 12.33
CA ARG A 15 1.93 -16.10 13.19
C ARG A 15 1.12 -15.03 12.44
N ALA A 16 1.50 -14.72 11.21
CA ALA A 16 0.79 -13.76 10.37
C ALA A 16 -0.63 -14.26 10.04
N LEU A 17 -0.78 -15.55 9.71
CA LEU A 17 -2.08 -16.19 9.50
C LEU A 17 -2.99 -16.05 10.72
N GLN A 18 -2.48 -16.42 11.90
CA GLN A 18 -3.25 -16.32 13.15
C GLN A 18 -3.67 -14.87 13.42
N ARG A 19 -2.75 -13.91 13.28
CA ARG A 19 -3.04 -12.47 13.46
C ARG A 19 -4.07 -11.96 12.47
N GLY A 20 -4.00 -12.37 11.20
CA GLY A 20 -4.99 -12.01 10.19
C GLY A 20 -6.39 -12.50 10.57
N GLN A 21 -6.51 -13.75 11.02
CA GLN A 21 -7.79 -14.32 11.46
C GLN A 21 -8.34 -13.64 12.72
N GLU A 22 -7.49 -13.39 13.73
CA GLU A 22 -7.87 -12.70 14.97
C GLU A 22 -8.33 -11.26 14.68
N ARG A 23 -7.57 -10.54 13.84
CA ARG A 23 -7.88 -9.18 13.40
C ARG A 23 -9.22 -9.13 12.68
N TYR A 24 -9.42 -10.00 11.68
CA TYR A 24 -10.70 -10.09 10.99
C TYR A 24 -11.86 -10.37 11.96
N GLY A 25 -11.69 -11.33 12.89
CA GLY A 25 -12.71 -11.62 13.89
C GLY A 25 -13.04 -10.44 14.80
N ALA A 26 -12.04 -9.65 15.20
CA ALA A 26 -12.25 -8.44 16.00
C ALA A 26 -12.97 -7.34 15.21
N GLU A 27 -12.49 -7.02 14.01
CA GLU A 27 -13.07 -5.97 13.16
C GLU A 27 -14.48 -6.33 12.67
N GLN A 28 -14.74 -7.61 12.39
CA GLN A 28 -16.09 -8.09 12.01
C GLN A 28 -17.09 -7.93 13.16
N ARG A 29 -16.69 -8.22 14.41
CA ARG A 29 -17.55 -7.98 15.59
C ARG A 29 -17.83 -6.50 15.79
N GLN A 30 -16.82 -5.65 15.58
CA GLN A 30 -16.98 -4.20 15.65
C GLN A 30 -17.94 -3.71 14.56
N LEU A 31 -17.74 -4.12 13.32
CA LEU A 31 -18.61 -3.80 12.18
C LEU A 31 -20.06 -4.17 12.49
N PHE A 32 -20.28 -5.35 13.05
CA PHE A 32 -21.62 -5.80 13.44
C PHE A 32 -22.23 -4.92 14.52
N ALA A 33 -21.48 -4.61 15.58
CA ALA A 33 -21.96 -3.73 16.65
C ALA A 33 -22.34 -2.35 16.12
N GLU A 34 -21.53 -1.77 15.23
CA GLU A 34 -21.78 -0.47 14.61
C GLU A 34 -23.02 -0.49 13.71
N HIS A 35 -23.17 -1.50 12.84
CA HIS A 35 -24.34 -1.62 11.96
C HIS A 35 -25.62 -1.94 12.73
N SER A 36 -25.52 -2.70 13.82
CA SER A 36 -26.61 -2.94 14.77
C SER A 36 -27.09 -1.64 15.40
N ALA A 37 -26.17 -0.85 15.95
CA ALA A 37 -26.49 0.45 16.56
C ALA A 37 -27.15 1.43 15.59
N LYS A 38 -26.80 1.35 14.29
CA LYS A 38 -27.38 2.18 13.22
C LYS A 38 -28.69 1.61 12.64
N GLY A 39 -29.16 0.45 13.09
CA GLY A 39 -30.33 -0.22 12.50
C GLY A 39 -30.12 -0.69 11.06
N MET A 40 -28.87 -0.81 10.62
CA MET A 40 -28.48 -1.18 9.25
C MET A 40 -28.34 -2.70 9.03
N LEU A 41 -28.61 -3.51 10.07
CA LEU A 41 -28.65 -4.96 9.93
C LEU A 41 -29.78 -5.40 8.99
N GLY A 42 -29.48 -6.37 8.14
CA GLY A 42 -30.40 -6.82 7.10
C GLY A 42 -30.28 -6.06 5.76
N ASN A 43 -29.23 -5.27 5.57
CA ASN A 43 -28.92 -4.59 4.31
C ASN A 43 -27.71 -5.23 3.60
N SER A 44 -27.75 -5.32 2.28
CA SER A 44 -26.62 -5.74 1.43
C SER A 44 -25.35 -4.92 1.67
N ALA A 45 -25.48 -3.66 2.09
CA ALA A 45 -24.35 -2.82 2.49
C ALA A 45 -23.47 -3.46 3.58
N THR A 46 -24.07 -4.22 4.51
CA THR A 46 -23.33 -4.93 5.57
C THR A 46 -22.48 -6.05 4.97
N ILE A 47 -23.02 -6.79 3.99
CA ILE A 47 -22.31 -7.87 3.29
C ILE A 47 -21.14 -7.30 2.49
N THR A 48 -21.40 -6.24 1.70
CA THR A 48 -20.36 -5.56 0.92
C THR A 48 -19.23 -5.05 1.81
N ARG A 49 -19.57 -4.43 2.95
CA ARG A 49 -18.56 -3.94 3.90
C ARG A 49 -17.77 -5.10 4.55
N ALA A 50 -18.42 -6.21 4.87
CA ALA A 50 -17.75 -7.39 5.42
C ALA A 50 -16.77 -8.03 4.42
N VAL A 51 -17.14 -8.14 3.13
CA VAL A 51 -16.23 -8.62 2.08
C VAL A 51 -15.07 -7.64 1.86
N ALA A 52 -15.34 -6.33 1.86
CA ALA A 52 -14.28 -5.32 1.78
C ALA A 52 -13.30 -5.43 2.96
N LEU A 53 -13.80 -5.67 4.16
CA LEU A 53 -12.98 -5.91 5.35
C LEU A 53 -12.10 -7.17 5.21
N MET A 54 -12.61 -8.26 4.63
CA MET A 54 -11.79 -9.45 4.33
C MET A 54 -10.62 -9.09 3.39
N GLY A 55 -10.88 -8.28 2.36
CA GLY A 55 -9.85 -7.79 1.45
C GLY A 55 -8.81 -6.91 2.16
N GLU A 56 -9.25 -5.95 2.97
CA GLU A 56 -8.37 -5.08 3.76
C GLU A 56 -7.42 -5.87 4.68
N VAL A 57 -7.94 -6.89 5.36
CA VAL A 57 -7.14 -7.76 6.23
C VAL A 57 -6.19 -8.63 5.42
N ALA A 58 -6.62 -9.17 4.27
CA ALA A 58 -5.77 -9.97 3.38
C ALA A 58 -4.60 -9.14 2.84
N SER A 59 -4.85 -7.94 2.30
CA SER A 59 -3.82 -7.02 1.83
C SER A 59 -2.84 -6.64 2.94
N ALA A 60 -3.34 -6.27 4.12
CA ALA A 60 -2.46 -5.93 5.24
C ALA A 60 -1.60 -7.13 5.70
N THR A 61 -2.14 -8.35 5.62
CA THR A 61 -1.39 -9.57 5.95
C THR A 61 -0.32 -9.86 4.88
N LEU A 62 -0.61 -9.63 3.60
CA LEU A 62 0.37 -9.73 2.52
C LEU A 62 1.54 -8.77 2.74
N ASP A 63 1.26 -7.49 3.00
CA ASP A 63 2.31 -6.48 3.24
C ASP A 63 3.20 -6.85 4.42
N GLN A 64 2.60 -7.35 5.50
CA GLN A 64 3.34 -7.85 6.66
C GLN A 64 4.23 -9.04 6.28
N LEU A 65 3.69 -10.04 5.57
CA LEU A 65 4.46 -11.21 5.14
C LEU A 65 5.61 -10.83 4.21
N LEU A 66 5.38 -9.95 3.24
CA LEU A 66 6.44 -9.48 2.33
C LEU A 66 7.56 -8.77 3.08
N THR A 67 7.21 -7.97 4.09
CA THR A 67 8.18 -7.25 4.92
C THR A 67 8.95 -8.20 5.83
N GLU A 68 8.26 -9.02 6.62
CA GLU A 68 8.87 -9.90 7.62
C GLU A 68 9.67 -11.03 6.97
N CYS A 69 9.09 -11.74 5.99
CA CYS A 69 9.80 -12.83 5.29
C CYS A 69 10.89 -12.28 4.36
N GLY A 70 10.69 -11.11 3.74
CA GLY A 70 11.69 -10.47 2.89
C GLY A 70 12.93 -9.99 3.66
N GLY A 71 12.79 -9.75 4.97
CA GLY A 71 13.92 -9.51 5.87
C GLY A 71 14.71 -10.78 6.23
N VAL A 72 14.14 -11.97 6.02
CA VAL A 72 14.79 -13.27 6.28
C VAL A 72 15.38 -13.86 5.01
N SER A 73 14.56 -14.05 3.97
CA SER A 73 15.01 -14.65 2.71
C SER A 73 14.17 -14.14 1.53
N LYS A 74 14.85 -13.74 0.45
CA LYS A 74 14.23 -13.25 -0.80
C LYS A 74 14.28 -14.29 -1.92
N THR A 75 13.96 -15.54 -1.59
CA THR A 75 14.00 -16.67 -2.53
C THR A 75 12.60 -17.01 -3.07
N SER A 76 12.52 -17.75 -4.19
CA SER A 76 11.22 -18.23 -4.69
C SER A 76 10.51 -19.11 -3.67
N GLU A 77 11.27 -19.97 -2.98
CA GLU A 77 10.74 -20.88 -1.96
C GLU A 77 10.09 -20.11 -0.79
N ALA A 78 10.72 -19.03 -0.33
CA ALA A 78 10.14 -18.14 0.68
C ALA A 78 8.83 -17.51 0.20
N PHE A 79 8.79 -17.06 -1.06
CA PHE A 79 7.59 -16.47 -1.65
C PHE A 79 6.46 -17.50 -1.83
N ASP A 80 6.78 -18.72 -2.25
CA ASP A 80 5.80 -19.79 -2.40
C ASP A 80 5.14 -20.13 -1.04
N GLN A 81 5.87 -19.98 0.08
CA GLN A 81 5.30 -20.09 1.42
C GLN A 81 4.35 -18.93 1.76
N ILE A 82 4.69 -17.69 1.38
CA ILE A 82 3.79 -16.53 1.52
C ILE A 82 2.48 -16.75 0.75
N ASP A 83 2.58 -17.17 -0.52
CA ASP A 83 1.44 -17.43 -1.41
C ASP A 83 0.52 -18.52 -0.83
N LYS A 84 1.12 -19.62 -0.36
CA LYS A 84 0.39 -20.70 0.31
C LYS A 84 -0.35 -20.21 1.55
N THR A 85 0.31 -19.43 2.40
CA THR A 85 -0.30 -18.90 3.62
C THR A 85 -1.46 -17.96 3.31
N LEU A 86 -1.33 -17.12 2.29
CA LEU A 86 -2.41 -16.24 1.85
C LEU A 86 -3.60 -17.02 1.29
N THR A 87 -3.34 -18.09 0.54
CA THR A 87 -4.40 -19.00 0.05
C THR A 87 -5.17 -19.59 1.22
N VAL A 88 -4.48 -20.09 2.26
CA VAL A 88 -5.12 -20.61 3.47
C VAL A 88 -5.95 -19.55 4.18
N LEU A 89 -5.48 -18.30 4.26
CA LEU A 89 -6.22 -17.20 4.84
C LEU A 89 -7.50 -16.89 4.04
N LEU A 90 -7.41 -16.81 2.71
CA LEU A 90 -8.55 -16.55 1.83
C LEU A 90 -9.60 -17.67 1.92
N ASP A 91 -9.17 -18.94 1.98
CA ASP A 91 -10.08 -20.07 2.16
C ASP A 91 -10.77 -20.01 3.54
N ALA A 92 -10.05 -19.60 4.58
CA ALA A 92 -10.66 -19.38 5.90
C ALA A 92 -11.67 -18.22 5.88
N PHE A 93 -11.44 -17.16 5.10
CA PHE A 93 -12.44 -16.10 4.92
C PHE A 93 -13.66 -16.56 4.14
N HIS A 94 -13.48 -17.40 3.11
CA HIS A 94 -14.57 -17.97 2.33
C HIS A 94 -15.50 -18.82 3.22
N GLN A 95 -14.92 -19.64 4.11
CA GLN A 95 -15.69 -20.43 5.09
C GLN A 95 -16.52 -19.55 6.05
N ARG A 96 -16.13 -18.29 6.26
CA ARG A 96 -16.84 -17.33 7.12
C ARG A 96 -17.78 -16.40 6.36
N LEU A 97 -17.82 -16.49 5.03
CA LEU A 97 -18.76 -15.72 4.20
C LEU A 97 -20.23 -15.98 4.58
N PRO A 98 -20.69 -17.21 4.88
CA PRO A 98 -22.06 -17.46 5.33
C PRO A 98 -22.44 -16.68 6.59
N GLU A 99 -21.51 -16.48 7.53
CA GLU A 99 -21.74 -15.64 8.72
C GLU A 99 -21.98 -14.18 8.31
N ALA A 100 -21.18 -13.67 7.38
CA ALA A 100 -21.32 -12.31 6.86
C ALA A 100 -22.65 -12.09 6.13
N ILE A 101 -23.09 -13.07 5.33
CA ILE A 101 -24.39 -13.06 4.66
C ILE A 101 -25.51 -13.05 5.72
N GLY A 102 -25.43 -13.92 6.72
CA GLY A 102 -26.42 -14.00 7.80
C GLY A 102 -26.57 -12.69 8.58
N MET A 103 -25.48 -11.94 8.78
CA MET A 103 -25.55 -10.60 9.39
C MET A 103 -26.23 -9.56 8.49
N GLY A 104 -26.09 -9.72 7.17
CA GLY A 104 -26.67 -8.84 6.16
C GLY A 104 -28.11 -9.16 5.78
N THR A 105 -28.69 -10.26 6.26
CA THR A 105 -30.07 -10.68 5.92
C THR A 105 -30.91 -10.95 7.16
N ARG A 106 -32.18 -10.54 7.16
CA ARG A 106 -33.13 -10.93 8.21
C ARG A 106 -33.74 -12.29 7.86
N GLY A 107 -33.26 -13.36 8.49
CA GLY A 107 -33.72 -14.73 8.25
C GLY A 107 -32.89 -15.47 7.20
N THR A 108 -33.50 -16.43 6.52
CA THR A 108 -32.80 -17.26 5.51
C THR A 108 -32.44 -16.41 4.30
N PRO A 109 -31.14 -16.30 3.94
CA PRO A 109 -30.73 -15.55 2.75
C PRO A 109 -31.32 -16.18 1.49
N SER A 110 -31.80 -15.34 0.59
CA SER A 110 -32.26 -15.81 -0.73
C SER A 110 -31.06 -16.27 -1.57
N GLU A 111 -31.29 -17.21 -2.48
CA GLU A 111 -30.25 -17.72 -3.39
C GLU A 111 -29.57 -16.59 -4.17
N SER A 112 -30.32 -15.56 -4.59
CA SER A 112 -29.78 -14.38 -5.26
C SER A 112 -28.81 -13.59 -4.40
N ILE A 113 -29.06 -13.44 -3.09
CA ILE A 113 -28.15 -12.73 -2.18
C ILE A 113 -26.89 -13.55 -1.95
N THR A 114 -27.03 -14.87 -1.74
CA THR A 114 -25.88 -15.77 -1.59
C THR A 114 -24.99 -15.72 -2.81
N LYS A 115 -25.56 -15.84 -4.02
CA LYS A 115 -24.81 -15.76 -5.28
C LYS A 115 -24.09 -14.42 -5.45
N ALA A 116 -24.78 -13.30 -5.21
CA ALA A 116 -24.15 -11.98 -5.30
C ALA A 116 -23.01 -11.79 -4.29
N SER A 117 -23.12 -12.41 -3.11
CA SER A 117 -22.08 -12.36 -2.08
C SER A 117 -20.86 -13.20 -2.46
N GLU A 118 -21.09 -14.39 -3.03
CA GLU A 118 -20.04 -15.23 -3.62
C GLU A 118 -19.32 -14.52 -4.77
N ASP A 119 -20.06 -13.86 -5.68
CA ASP A 119 -19.46 -13.10 -6.78
C ASP A 119 -18.60 -11.93 -6.27
N LEU A 120 -19.05 -11.23 -5.22
CA LEU A 120 -18.26 -10.18 -4.55
C LEU A 120 -16.99 -10.74 -3.92
N PHE A 121 -17.09 -11.87 -3.24
CA PHE A 121 -15.94 -12.52 -2.62
C PHE A 121 -14.94 -13.02 -3.67
N ALA A 122 -15.43 -13.66 -4.74
CA ALA A 122 -14.61 -14.13 -5.85
C ALA A 122 -13.84 -12.99 -6.52
N LYS A 123 -14.49 -11.83 -6.69
CA LYS A 123 -13.82 -10.62 -7.20
C LYS A 123 -12.71 -10.16 -6.25
N MET A 124 -13.00 -10.01 -4.96
CA MET A 124 -12.00 -9.62 -3.96
C MET A 124 -10.82 -10.58 -3.93
N ARG A 125 -11.06 -11.90 -3.99
CA ARG A 125 -10.02 -12.92 -4.06
C ARG A 125 -9.15 -12.75 -5.30
N ALA A 126 -9.75 -12.52 -6.47
CA ALA A 126 -9.01 -12.30 -7.72
C ALA A 126 -8.13 -11.04 -7.65
N ASP A 127 -8.61 -9.97 -7.02
CA ASP A 127 -7.83 -8.75 -6.81
C ASP A 127 -6.60 -9.04 -5.91
N ILE A 128 -6.77 -9.73 -4.78
CA ILE A 128 -5.66 -10.15 -3.90
C ILE A 128 -4.67 -11.07 -4.62
N GLU A 129 -5.15 -12.03 -5.40
CA GLU A 129 -4.28 -12.93 -6.18
C GLU A 129 -3.48 -12.17 -7.25
N ALA A 130 -4.04 -11.10 -7.83
CA ALA A 130 -3.30 -10.22 -8.72
C ALA A 130 -2.20 -9.45 -7.98
N ASP A 131 -2.49 -8.93 -6.79
CA ASP A 131 -1.52 -8.25 -5.94
C ASP A 131 -0.36 -9.17 -5.53
N VAL A 132 -0.65 -10.43 -5.17
CA VAL A 132 0.38 -11.46 -4.90
C VAL A 132 1.28 -11.66 -6.13
N LYS A 133 0.70 -11.77 -7.33
CA LYS A 133 1.49 -11.92 -8.56
C LYS A 133 2.41 -10.72 -8.80
N VAL A 134 1.92 -9.50 -8.59
CA VAL A 134 2.73 -8.27 -8.70
C VAL A 134 3.85 -8.27 -7.65
N ALA A 135 3.51 -8.57 -6.39
CA ALA A 135 4.45 -8.63 -5.28
C ALA A 135 5.58 -9.64 -5.52
N ARG A 136 5.30 -10.78 -6.19
CA ARG A 136 6.31 -11.79 -6.54
C ARG A 136 7.48 -11.20 -7.32
N PHE A 137 7.19 -10.33 -8.28
CA PHE A 137 8.23 -9.68 -9.09
C PHE A 137 9.09 -8.73 -8.25
N GLY A 138 8.47 -7.93 -7.36
CA GLY A 138 9.18 -7.02 -6.48
C GLY A 138 10.06 -7.75 -5.46
N PHE A 139 9.51 -8.79 -4.83
CA PHE A 139 10.17 -9.60 -3.82
C PHE A 139 11.45 -10.25 -4.37
N LEU A 140 11.36 -10.90 -5.54
CA LEU A 140 12.49 -11.62 -6.14
C LEU A 140 13.54 -10.69 -6.75
N LYS A 141 13.14 -9.55 -7.33
CA LYS A 141 14.08 -8.61 -7.97
C LYS A 141 15.09 -8.04 -6.98
N SER A 142 14.67 -7.79 -5.74
CA SER A 142 15.56 -7.22 -4.71
C SER A 142 16.74 -8.14 -4.34
N SER A 143 16.63 -9.46 -4.54
CA SER A 143 17.74 -10.40 -4.34
C SER A 143 18.85 -10.31 -5.39
N GLN A 144 18.53 -9.85 -6.61
CA GLN A 144 19.49 -9.77 -7.71
C GLN A 144 20.33 -8.49 -7.66
N THR A 145 19.75 -7.39 -7.18
CA THR A 145 20.44 -6.09 -7.11
C THR A 145 21.54 -6.10 -6.04
N GLU A 146 21.31 -6.72 -4.88
CA GLU A 146 22.32 -6.78 -3.81
C GLU A 146 23.53 -7.67 -4.16
N ARG A 147 23.39 -8.65 -5.07
CA ARG A 147 24.51 -9.54 -5.45
C ARG A 147 25.52 -8.90 -6.42
N LEU A 148 25.17 -7.80 -7.07
CA LEU A 148 26.06 -7.11 -8.02
C LEU A 148 27.01 -6.09 -7.36
N ASP A 149 26.80 -5.77 -6.07
CA ASP A 149 27.60 -4.77 -5.33
C ASP A 149 28.73 -5.36 -4.47
N SER A 150 29.06 -6.64 -4.64
CA SER A 150 30.28 -7.23 -4.04
C SER A 150 31.55 -7.03 -4.90
N SER A 151 31.45 -6.26 -5.99
CA SER A 151 32.62 -5.67 -6.62
C SER A 151 33.02 -4.42 -5.84
N THR A 152 34.27 -4.42 -5.37
CA THR A 152 34.95 -3.34 -4.62
C THR A 152 34.39 -1.96 -5.00
N PRO A 153 34.02 -1.09 -4.04
CA PRO A 153 33.42 0.20 -4.34
C PRO A 153 34.43 1.03 -5.13
N LYS A 154 34.37 0.93 -6.46
CA LYS A 154 34.83 2.01 -7.32
C LYS A 154 33.97 3.18 -6.91
N PRO A 155 34.54 4.32 -6.45
CA PRO A 155 33.76 5.47 -6.08
C PRO A 155 32.86 5.79 -7.27
N THR A 156 31.58 5.49 -7.12
CA THR A 156 30.55 5.90 -8.07
C THR A 156 30.68 7.41 -8.10
N LYS A 157 31.09 7.92 -9.25
CA LYS A 157 31.16 9.35 -9.49
C LYS A 157 29.84 9.92 -8.99
N LYS A 158 29.88 10.76 -7.94
CA LYS A 158 28.76 11.63 -7.58
C LYS A 158 28.22 12.16 -8.90
N ASN A 159 26.94 11.90 -9.20
CA ASN A 159 26.29 12.50 -10.34
C ASN A 159 26.09 13.98 -10.03
N THR A 160 27.19 14.74 -10.12
CA THR A 160 27.21 16.19 -10.12
C THR A 160 26.40 16.67 -11.32
N GLY A 161 25.14 17.03 -11.09
CA GLY A 161 24.41 17.95 -11.95
C GLY A 161 23.74 17.36 -13.19
N GLY A 162 22.95 16.29 -13.04
CA GLY A 162 21.94 15.97 -14.05
C GLY A 162 20.81 17.00 -14.03
N LYS A 163 20.42 17.55 -15.19
CA LYS A 163 19.17 18.34 -15.29
C LYS A 163 17.99 17.41 -14.97
N PRO A 164 17.09 17.77 -14.04
CA PRO A 164 15.93 16.93 -13.76
C PRO A 164 15.05 16.84 -15.01
N LEU A 165 14.43 15.66 -15.21
CA LEU A 165 13.50 15.41 -16.31
C LEU A 165 12.37 16.45 -16.27
N ALA A 166 11.91 16.91 -17.45
CA ALA A 166 10.83 17.90 -17.55
C ALA A 166 9.59 17.50 -16.74
N LYS A 167 9.21 16.21 -16.80
CA LYS A 167 8.08 15.64 -16.05
C LYS A 167 8.16 15.88 -14.54
N HIS A 168 9.35 15.88 -13.96
CA HIS A 168 9.52 16.11 -12.52
C HIS A 168 9.23 17.56 -12.16
N TRP A 169 9.60 18.51 -13.03
CA TRP A 169 9.28 19.91 -12.84
C TRP A 169 7.78 20.16 -12.92
N ASP A 170 7.09 19.55 -13.88
CA ASP A 170 5.64 19.71 -14.05
C ASP A 170 4.87 19.19 -12.82
N ALA A 171 5.26 18.02 -12.30
CA ALA A 171 4.68 17.44 -11.10
C ALA A 171 4.92 18.31 -9.85
N MET A 172 6.16 18.80 -9.68
CA MET A 172 6.49 19.73 -8.60
C MET A 172 5.66 21.01 -8.67
N TRP A 173 5.50 21.59 -9.86
CA TRP A 173 4.70 22.81 -10.03
C TRP A 173 3.23 22.60 -9.73
N ALA A 174 2.66 21.46 -10.15
CA ALA A 174 1.27 21.12 -9.84
C ALA A 174 1.04 21.04 -8.32
N ASP A 175 1.99 20.45 -7.59
CA ASP A 175 1.91 20.32 -6.14
C ASP A 175 2.03 21.67 -5.44
N ILE A 176 3.05 22.47 -5.77
CA ILE A 176 3.24 23.81 -5.22
C ILE A 176 2.03 24.72 -5.52
N ALA A 177 1.47 24.65 -6.72
CA ALA A 177 0.27 25.42 -7.07
C ALA A 177 -0.94 25.01 -6.24
N THR A 178 -1.09 23.71 -5.97
CA THR A 178 -2.16 23.19 -5.11
C THR A 178 -2.00 23.72 -3.68
N GLN A 179 -0.80 23.64 -3.10
CA GLN A 179 -0.53 24.14 -1.75
C GLN A 179 -0.79 25.66 -1.61
N LEU A 180 -0.43 26.45 -2.64
CA LEU A 180 -0.70 27.89 -2.66
C LEU A 180 -2.21 28.19 -2.73
N TRP A 181 -2.94 27.44 -3.56
CA TRP A 181 -4.37 27.61 -3.75
C TRP A 181 -5.19 27.20 -2.51
N THR A 182 -4.81 26.12 -1.85
CA THR A 182 -5.47 25.64 -0.62
C THR A 182 -5.15 26.50 0.60
N GLY A 183 -4.15 27.39 0.50
CA GLY A 183 -3.64 28.18 1.62
C GLY A 183 -2.75 27.38 2.58
N GLU A 184 -2.33 26.17 2.20
CA GLU A 184 -1.37 25.37 2.96
C GLU A 184 0.03 26.01 2.94
N LEU A 185 0.41 26.55 1.78
CA LEU A 185 1.64 27.32 1.61
C LEU A 185 1.27 28.81 1.55
N VAL A 186 1.62 29.57 2.59
CA VAL A 186 1.48 31.04 2.63
C VAL A 186 2.88 31.66 2.63
N PRO A 187 3.52 31.84 1.46
CA PRO A 187 4.91 32.27 1.40
C PRO A 187 5.02 33.75 1.80
N LYS A 188 5.91 34.04 2.76
CA LYS A 188 6.24 35.43 3.15
C LYS A 188 7.48 35.95 2.43
N SER A 189 8.26 35.02 1.86
CA SER A 189 9.50 35.32 1.18
C SER A 189 9.78 34.33 0.04
N GLN A 190 10.67 34.70 -0.88
CA GLN A 190 11.21 33.79 -1.91
C GLN A 190 11.82 32.52 -1.29
N ALA A 191 12.38 32.61 -0.08
CA ALA A 191 13.02 31.49 0.59
C ALA A 191 12.02 30.39 0.98
N ASP A 192 10.78 30.76 1.29
CA ASP A 192 9.74 29.79 1.66
C ASP A 192 9.31 28.95 0.46
N ILE A 193 9.13 29.59 -0.72
CA ILE A 193 8.87 28.88 -1.99
C ILE A 193 10.03 27.94 -2.33
N LYS A 194 11.26 28.43 -2.21
CA LYS A 194 12.47 27.64 -2.46
C LYS A 194 12.54 26.42 -1.53
N ARG A 195 12.21 26.58 -0.25
CA ARG A 195 12.19 25.48 0.72
C ARG A 195 11.16 24.43 0.34
N SER A 196 9.91 24.82 0.06
CA SER A 196 8.85 23.87 -0.33
C SER A 196 9.20 23.09 -1.62
N MET A 197 9.80 23.76 -2.62
CA MET A 197 10.31 23.08 -3.81
C MET A 197 11.37 22.01 -3.49
N PHE A 198 12.31 22.33 -2.59
CA PHE A 198 13.34 21.38 -2.18
C PHE A 198 12.77 20.22 -1.37
N ASP A 199 11.85 20.49 -0.47
CA ASP A 199 11.19 19.45 0.33
C ASP A 199 10.46 18.46 -0.58
N TRP A 200 9.75 18.96 -1.60
CA TRP A 200 9.13 18.11 -2.62
C TRP A 200 10.17 17.28 -3.39
N LEU A 201 11.24 17.90 -3.89
CA LEU A 201 12.29 17.21 -4.65
C LEU A 201 12.99 16.13 -3.81
N ASN A 202 13.27 16.43 -2.54
CA ASN A 202 13.89 15.49 -1.61
C ASN A 202 12.96 14.31 -1.27
N THR A 203 11.67 14.59 -1.07
CA THR A 203 10.64 13.56 -0.81
C THR A 203 10.52 12.59 -1.99
N ASN A 204 10.74 13.07 -3.21
CA ASN A 204 10.70 12.28 -4.43
C ASN A 204 12.07 11.68 -4.82
N GLY A 205 13.11 11.86 -4.00
CA GLY A 205 14.45 11.32 -4.26
C GLY A 205 15.16 11.95 -5.47
N ILE A 206 14.85 13.21 -5.80
CA ILE A 206 15.40 13.93 -6.95
C ILE A 206 16.44 14.95 -6.48
N GLU A 207 17.72 14.66 -6.75
CA GLU A 207 18.80 15.62 -6.47
C GLU A 207 18.87 16.72 -7.53
N VAL A 208 18.82 17.99 -7.09
CA VAL A 208 18.87 19.16 -7.98
C VAL A 208 19.82 20.22 -7.43
N GLY A 209 20.54 20.90 -8.33
CA GLY A 209 21.41 22.01 -7.97
C GLY A 209 20.64 23.23 -7.45
N ASP A 210 21.16 23.87 -6.39
CA ASP A 210 20.53 25.00 -5.71
C ASP A 210 20.21 26.20 -6.59
N THR A 211 21.09 26.49 -7.54
CA THR A 211 20.93 27.61 -8.49
C THR A 211 19.71 27.41 -9.38
N VAL A 212 19.40 26.17 -9.76
CA VAL A 212 18.32 25.79 -10.67
C VAL A 212 16.94 25.95 -9.99
N VAL A 213 16.86 25.58 -8.71
CA VAL A 213 15.66 25.76 -7.88
C VAL A 213 15.47 27.23 -7.54
N THR A 214 16.55 27.92 -7.14
CA THR A 214 16.51 29.35 -6.80
C THR A 214 16.00 30.22 -7.93
N GLY A 215 16.43 29.97 -9.18
CA GLY A 215 15.95 30.71 -10.35
C GLY A 215 14.44 30.57 -10.58
N ARG A 216 13.89 29.37 -10.37
CA ARG A 216 12.44 29.09 -10.48
C ARG A 216 11.64 29.70 -9.35
N ALA A 217 12.11 29.55 -8.10
CA ALA A 217 11.49 30.16 -6.93
C ALA A 217 11.42 31.70 -7.06
N ARG A 218 12.49 32.32 -7.56
CA ARG A 218 12.52 33.77 -7.85
C ARG A 218 11.48 34.16 -8.89
N ALA A 219 11.38 33.42 -10.00
CA ALA A 219 10.42 33.71 -11.06
C ALA A 219 8.97 33.65 -10.58
N LEU A 220 8.62 32.63 -9.77
CA LEU A 220 7.29 32.52 -9.17
C LEU A 220 7.02 33.68 -8.20
N TRP A 221 7.95 33.97 -7.29
CA TRP A 221 7.80 35.04 -6.30
C TRP A 221 7.57 36.41 -6.93
N GLN A 222 8.34 36.75 -7.97
CA GLN A 222 8.19 38.02 -8.69
C GLN A 222 6.82 38.16 -9.35
N ARG A 223 6.28 37.07 -9.91
CA ARG A 223 4.93 37.08 -10.50
C ARG A 223 3.85 37.30 -9.45
N MET A 224 3.94 36.61 -8.31
CA MET A 224 2.99 36.80 -7.20
C MET A 224 2.98 38.25 -6.69
N GLN A 225 4.14 38.89 -6.60
CA GLN A 225 4.24 40.30 -6.18
C GLN A 225 3.68 41.30 -7.20
N THR A 226 3.60 40.93 -8.48
CA THR A 226 3.11 41.84 -9.53
C THR A 226 1.58 41.80 -9.63
N GLU A 227 0.95 40.69 -9.24
CA GLU A 227 -0.50 40.48 -9.31
C GLU A 227 -1.25 40.86 -8.02
N THR A 228 -0.54 41.27 -6.98
CA THR A 228 -1.10 41.76 -5.70
C THR A 228 -1.14 43.28 -5.68
#